data_AF-A0A401RWH6-F1
#
_entry.id   AF-A0A401RWH6-F1
#
_cell.length_a   1.000
_cell.length_b   1.000
_cell.length_c   1.000
_cell.angle_alpha   90.00
_cell.angle_beta   90.00
_cell.angle_gamma   90.00
#
_symmetry.space_group_name_H-M   'P 1'
#
loop_
_entity.id
_entity.type
_entity.pdbx_description
1 polymer ?
#
loop_
_entity_poly.entity_id
_entity_poly.type
_entity_poly.pdbx_seq_one_letter_code
_entity_poly.pdbx_strand_id
1 'polypeptide(L)' 'MSPGLFQFNEARQKFSIYTKEALSIKNVKPLILIFSQLSGGETEKKTTLDQAFRGVLEEKIVSLSRIDLYVIM' A
#
# COMPACT_ATOMS: atom_id res chain seq x y z
N MET A 1 2.65 1.42 30.57
CA MET A 1 3.10 1.44 29.16
C MET A 1 1.99 0.82 28.34
N SER A 2 1.17 1.63 27.65
CA SER A 2 0.07 1.09 26.85
C SER A 2 0.66 0.32 25.66
N PRO A 3 0.23 -0.92 25.39
CA PRO A 3 0.70 -1.68 24.23
C PRO A 3 0.39 -0.85 22.98
N GLY A 4 1.40 -0.70 22.11
CA GLY A 4 1.36 0.19 20.96
C GLY A 4 0.07 0.01 20.16
N LEU A 5 -0.78 1.04 20.21
CA LEU A 5 -2.00 1.12 19.43
C LEU A 5 -1.62 0.98 17.95
N PHE A 6 -2.32 0.12 17.21
CA PHE A 6 -2.07 -0.02 15.78
C PHE A 6 -2.33 1.32 15.10
N GLN A 7 -1.27 1.96 14.63
CA GLN A 7 -1.35 3.27 13.99
C GLN A 7 -1.83 3.10 12.55
N PHE A 8 -3.15 3.00 12.34
CA PHE A 8 -3.78 2.78 11.03
C PHE A 8 -3.24 3.71 9.94
N ASN A 9 -3.11 5.00 10.23
CA ASN A 9 -2.67 5.98 9.24
C ASN A 9 -1.20 5.77 8.84
N GLU A 10 -0.36 5.44 9.81
CA GLU A 10 1.07 5.20 9.60
C GLU A 10 1.32 3.87 8.89
N ALA A 11 0.58 2.83 9.27
CA ALA A 11 0.56 1.52 8.61
C ALA A 11 0.12 1.65 7.15
N ARG A 12 -0.95 2.40 6.88
CA ARG A 12 -1.45 2.67 5.53
C ARG A 12 -0.42 3.39 4.67
N GLN A 13 0.23 4.43 5.21
CA GLN A 13 1.29 5.13 4.49
C GLN A 13 2.47 4.21 4.18
N LYS A 14 2.94 3.43 5.15
CA LYS A 14 3.99 2.42 4.93
C LYS A 14 3.56 1.45 3.84
N PHE A 15 2.40 0.81 3.96
CA PHE A 15 1.92 -0.10 2.92
C PHE A 15 1.87 0.55 1.54
N SER A 16 1.38 1.77 1.41
CA SER A 16 1.35 2.47 0.12
C SER A 16 2.76 2.69 -0.47
N ILE A 17 3.72 3.14 0.35
CA ILE A 17 5.12 3.34 -0.07
C ILE A 17 5.74 2.01 -0.52
N TYR A 18 5.64 0.98 0.32
CA TYR A 18 6.20 -0.34 0.02
C TYR A 18 5.47 -1.03 -1.14
N THR A 19 4.19 -0.76 -1.38
CA THR A 19 3.49 -1.25 -2.57
C THR A 19 4.03 -0.58 -3.83
N LYS A 20 4.26 0.74 -3.81
CA LYS A 20 4.87 1.46 -4.93
C LYS A 20 6.31 0.98 -5.18
N GLU A 21 7.06 0.76 -4.11
CA GLU A 21 8.41 0.19 -4.18
C GLU A 21 8.36 -1.22 -4.76
N ALA A 22 7.54 -2.12 -4.20
CA ALA A 22 7.34 -3.49 -4.69
C ALA A 22 6.94 -3.55 -6.17
N LEU A 23 6.11 -2.61 -6.64
CA LEU A 23 5.77 -2.44 -8.06
C LEU A 23 6.98 -2.03 -8.91
N SER A 24 7.85 -1.17 -8.38
CA SER A 24 9.07 -0.71 -9.06
C SER A 24 10.12 -1.82 -9.17
N ILE A 25 10.43 -2.51 -8.05
CA ILE A 25 11.37 -3.65 -8.01
C ILE A 25 10.75 -4.97 -8.47
N LYS A 26 9.47 -4.98 -8.87
CA LYS A 26 8.68 -6.17 -9.23
C LYS A 26 8.81 -7.31 -8.22
N ASN A 27 8.83 -6.98 -6.94
CA ASN A 27 9.11 -7.92 -5.86
C ASN A 27 8.28 -7.59 -4.62
N VAL A 28 7.52 -8.58 -4.13
CA VAL A 28 6.59 -8.43 -2.99
C VAL A 28 7.25 -8.61 -1.62
N LYS A 29 8.51 -9.05 -1.56
CA LYS A 29 9.26 -9.26 -0.30
C LYS A 29 9.23 -8.05 0.66
N PRO A 30 9.42 -6.79 0.23
CA PRO A 30 9.37 -5.62 1.12
C PRO A 30 8.01 -5.47 1.79
N LEU A 31 6.94 -5.79 1.05
CA LEU A 31 5.57 -5.70 1.52
C LEU A 31 5.28 -6.68 2.65
N ILE A 32 5.73 -7.93 2.48
CA ILE A 32 5.59 -9.01 3.46
C ILE A 32 6.37 -8.67 4.73
N LEU A 33 7.57 -8.11 4.57
CA LEU A 33 8.43 -7.71 5.68
C LEU A 33 7.78 -6.61 6.53
N ILE A 34 7.19 -5.59 5.90
CA ILE A 34 6.42 -4.57 6.61
C ILE A 34 5.16 -5.11 7.26
N PHE A 35 4.44 -6.00 6.58
CA PHE A 35 3.26 -6.64 7.16
C PHE A 35 3.60 -7.38 8.46
N SER A 36 4.76 -8.05 8.50
CA SER A 36 5.27 -8.72 9.70
C SER A 36 5.81 -7.76 10.76
N GLN A 37 6.40 -6.61 10.37
CA GLN A 37 6.94 -5.61 11.30
C GLN A 37 5.87 -4.74 11.96
N LEU A 38 4.69 -4.61 11.36
CA LEU A 38 3.62 -3.79 11.92
C LEU A 38 3.02 -4.43 13.18
N SER A 39 3.03 -3.68 14.28
CA SER A 39 2.44 -4.06 15.55
C SER A 39 0.93 -3.82 15.53
N GLY A 40 0.11 -4.88 15.59
CA GLY A 40 -1.37 -4.78 15.57
C GLY A 40 -2.04 -6.13 15.33
N GLY A 41 -3.38 -6.17 15.36
CA GLY A 41 -4.14 -7.37 15.04
C GLY A 41 -3.98 -7.76 13.56
N GLU A 42 -3.94 -9.06 13.26
CA GLU A 42 -3.87 -9.55 11.87
C GLU A 42 -5.01 -9.00 11.00
N THR A 43 -6.22 -8.89 11.57
CA THR A 43 -7.40 -8.35 10.90
C THR A 43 -7.23 -6.88 10.53
N GLU A 44 -6.69 -6.07 11.43
CA GLU A 44 -6.45 -4.63 11.19
C GLU A 44 -5.37 -4.42 10.13
N LYS A 45 -4.28 -5.20 10.21
CA LYS A 45 -3.20 -5.20 9.22
C LYS A 45 -3.73 -5.56 7.83
N LYS A 46 -4.52 -6.65 7.71
CA LYS A 46 -5.10 -7.08 6.43
C LYS A 46 -6.05 -6.03 5.87
N THR A 47 -6.91 -5.45 6.71
CA THR A 47 -7.85 -4.40 6.29
C THR A 47 -7.11 -3.15 5.80
N THR A 48 -6.07 -2.73 6.52
CA THR A 48 -5.26 -1.55 6.16
C THR A 48 -4.43 -1.80 4.90
N LEU A 49 -3.93 -3.02 4.73
CA LEU A 49 -3.23 -3.46 3.53
C LEU A 49 -4.16 -3.43 2.30
N ASP A 50 -5.38 -3.96 2.42
CA ASP A 50 -6.38 -3.94 1.32
C ASP A 50 -6.71 -2.50 0.91
N GLN A 51 -6.94 -1.61 1.88
CA GLN A 51 -7.16 -0.19 1.61
C GLN A 51 -5.98 0.49 0.92
N ALA A 52 -4.75 0.22 1.39
CA ALA A 52 -3.54 0.78 0.77
C ALA A 52 -3.35 0.26 -0.66
N PHE A 53 -3.60 -1.04 -0.89
CA PHE A 53 -3.56 -1.63 -2.22
C PHE A 53 -4.58 -1.01 -3.16
N ARG A 54 -5.84 -0.88 -2.74
CA ARG A 54 -6.89 -0.23 -3.53
C ARG A 54 -6.48 1.19 -3.92
N GLY A 55 -5.98 1.99 -2.97
CA GLY A 55 -5.53 3.35 -3.27
C GLY A 55 -4.38 3.41 -4.28
N VAL A 56 -3.37 2.52 -4.16
CA VAL A 56 -2.27 2.46 -5.13
C VAL A 56 -2.73 1.94 -6.49
N LEU A 57 -3.67 0.98 -6.52
CA LEU A 57 -4.26 0.45 -7.74
C LEU A 57 -5.08 1.52 -8.47
N GLU A 58 -5.93 2.27 -7.74
CA GLU A 58 -6.68 3.41 -8.26
C GLU A 58 -5.75 4.46 -8.85
N GLU A 59 -4.68 4.84 -8.13
CA GLU A 59 -3.68 5.79 -8.61
C GLU A 59 -3.00 5.30 -9.89
N LYS A 60 -2.72 3.99 -9.99
CA LYS A 60 -2.15 3.36 -11.19
C LYS A 60 -3.13 3.32 -12.35
N ILE A 61 -4.40 2.99 -12.10
CA ILE A 61 -5.46 2.96 -13.11
C ILE A 61 -5.67 4.37 -13.66
N VAL A 62 -5.83 5.37 -12.80
CA VAL A 62 -5.96 6.78 -13.22
C VAL A 62 -4.72 7.22 -14.01
N SER A 63 -3.52 6.86 -13.55
CA SER A 63 -2.28 7.16 -14.28
C SER A 63 -2.22 6.52 -15.67
N LEU A 64 -2.71 5.29 -15.83
CA LEU A 64 -2.76 4.60 -17.13
C LEU A 64 -3.84 5.23 -18.03
N SER A 65 -5.06 5.42 -17.53
CA SER A 65 -6.15 6.05 -18.28
C SER A 65 -5.84 7.49 -18.72
N ARG A 66 -5.00 8.22 -17.97
CA ARG A 66 -4.56 9.56 -18.36
C ARG A 66 -3.56 9.54 -19.51
N ILE A 67 -2.76 8.48 -19.63
CA ILE A 67 -1.80 8.30 -20.73
C ILE A 67 -2.55 7.99 -22.03
N ASP A 68 -3.62 7.19 -21.99
CA ASP A 68 -4.46 6.91 -23.18
C ASP A 68 -5.10 8.19 -23.75
N LEU A 69 -5.50 9.15 -22.90
CA LEU A 69 -6.06 10.42 -23.38
C LEU A 69 -5.03 11.32 -24.07
N TYR A 70 -3.75 11.24 -23.70
CA TYR A 70 -2.69 12.09 -24.28
C TYR A 70 -2.17 11.56 -25.62
N VAL A 71 -2.39 10.27 -25.92
CA VAL A 71 -2.00 9.65 -27.20
C VAL A 71 -3.05 9.88 -28.30
N ILE A 72 -4.28 10.28 -27.93
CA ILE A 72 -5.39 10.53 -28.86
C ILE A 72 -5.53 12.03 -29.21
N MET A 73 -4.79 12.94 -28.55
CA MET A 73 -4.74 14.37 -28.90
C MET A 73 -3.65 14.72 -29.91
#